data_AF-A0A1B9L3J2-F1
#
_entry.id   AF-A0A1B9L3J2-F1
#
_cell.length_a   1.000
_cell.length_b   1.000
_cell.length_c   1.000
_cell.angle_alpha   90.00
_cell.angle_beta   90.00
_cell.angle_gamma   90.00
#
_symmetry.space_group_name_H-M   'P 1'
#
loop_
_entity.id
_entity.type
_entity.pdbx_description
1 polymer ?
#
loop_
_entity_poly.entity_id
_entity_poly.type
_entity_poly.pdbx_seq_one_letter_code
_entity_poly.pdbx_strand_id
1 'polypeptide(L)'
;MYYTLFSYGRGLALLTLCLWSGDIISKILPIMIPGSIIGLLILFFLLAFQLIPTCWIKNSCNLFMRYMTLLFIPAAMGIMDNYSLLLQNWIPIIFGCVGGSFIVLLVTAFLTEQCHKVVPKRKEENHQP
;
A
#
# COMPACT_ATOMS: atom_id res chain seq x y z
N MET A 1 2.96 30.41 -2.59
CA MET A 1 2.09 29.65 -1.67
C MET A 1 0.83 29.12 -2.37
N TYR A 2 0.08 29.93 -3.14
CA TYR A 2 -1.14 29.49 -3.85
C TYR A 2 -0.89 28.41 -4.94
N TYR A 3 0.20 28.52 -5.70
CA TYR A 3 0.57 27.54 -6.74
C TYR A 3 0.89 26.15 -6.20
N THR A 4 1.47 26.04 -5.00
CA THR A 4 1.80 24.76 -4.38
C THR A 4 0.52 24.03 -3.97
N LEU A 5 -0.47 24.75 -3.44
CA LEU A 5 -1.78 24.20 -3.06
C LEU A 5 -2.53 23.61 -4.26
N PHE A 6 -2.48 24.29 -5.41
CA PHE A 6 -3.06 23.78 -6.66
C PHE A 6 -2.35 22.53 -7.19
N SER A 7 -1.04 22.39 -6.92
CA SER A 7 -0.28 21.17 -7.24
C SER A 7 -0.71 19.97 -6.38
N TYR A 8 -0.97 20.17 -5.08
CA TYR A 8 -1.53 19.11 -4.22
C TYR A 8 -2.93 18.68 -4.68
N GLY A 9 -3.79 19.61 -5.06
CA GLY A 9 -5.14 19.28 -5.56
C GLY A 9 -5.10 18.37 -6.78
N ARG A 10 -4.15 18.58 -7.69
CA ARG A 10 -4.00 17.77 -8.92
C ARG A 10 -3.48 16.36 -8.64
N GLY A 11 -2.53 16.20 -7.72
CA GLY A 11 -2.08 14.86 -7.33
C GLY A 11 -3.15 14.08 -6.56
N LEU A 12 -3.93 14.73 -5.69
CA LEU A 12 -5.08 14.13 -5.01
C LEU A 12 -6.14 13.69 -6.04
N ALA A 13 -6.49 14.55 -7.00
CA ALA A 13 -7.44 14.20 -8.06
C ALA A 13 -6.97 12.99 -8.86
N LEU A 14 -5.68 12.89 -9.20
CA LEU A 14 -5.11 11.73 -9.88
C LEU A 14 -5.21 10.45 -9.03
N LEU A 15 -4.89 10.51 -7.74
CA LEU A 15 -5.02 9.37 -6.82
C LEU A 15 -6.48 8.90 -6.74
N THR A 16 -7.43 9.82 -6.58
CA THR A 16 -8.86 9.50 -6.50
C THR A 16 -9.38 8.95 -7.83
N LEU A 17 -9.04 9.55 -8.98
CA LEU A 17 -9.44 9.06 -10.29
C LEU A 17 -8.94 7.65 -10.57
N CYS A 18 -7.71 7.36 -10.13
CA CYS A 18 -7.09 6.06 -10.30
C CYS A 18 -7.76 5.00 -9.43
N LEU A 19 -8.03 5.34 -8.16
CA LEU A 19 -8.80 4.49 -7.26
C LEU A 19 -10.21 4.21 -7.80
N TRP A 20 -10.88 5.24 -8.31
CA TRP A 20 -12.23 5.13 -8.85
C TRP A 20 -12.28 4.26 -10.11
N SER A 21 -11.30 4.44 -11.01
CA SER A 21 -11.11 3.54 -12.16
C SER A 21 -10.89 2.10 -11.71
N GLY A 22 -10.03 1.88 -10.71
CA GLY A 22 -9.75 0.56 -10.16
C GLY A 22 -10.97 -0.11 -9.52
N ASP A 23 -11.83 0.65 -8.84
CA ASP A 23 -13.10 0.17 -8.28
C ASP A 23 -14.10 -0.23 -9.37
N ILE A 24 -14.24 0.58 -10.42
CA ILE A 24 -15.10 0.26 -11.58
C ILE A 24 -14.62 -1.04 -12.25
N ILE A 25 -13.31 -1.18 -12.44
CA ILE A 25 -12.69 -2.37 -13.04
C ILE A 25 -12.88 -3.59 -12.13
N SER A 26 -12.69 -3.43 -10.82
CA SER A 26 -12.92 -4.49 -9.82
C SER A 26 -14.37 -4.99 -9.80
N LYS A 27 -15.36 -4.13 -10.08
CA LYS A 27 -16.76 -4.54 -10.19
C LYS A 27 -17.08 -5.30 -11.49
N ILE A 28 -16.32 -5.04 -12.55
CA ILE A 28 -16.51 -5.67 -13.86
C ILE A 28 -15.82 -7.04 -13.91
N LEU A 29 -14.65 -7.18 -13.26
CA LEU A 29 -13.99 -8.46 -13.14
C LEU A 29 -14.55 -9.22 -11.91
N PRO A 30 -15.08 -10.44 -12.06
CA PRO A 30 -15.63 -11.24 -10.95
C PRO A 30 -14.54 -11.84 -10.03
N ILE A 31 -13.48 -11.08 -9.74
CA ILE A 31 -12.34 -11.45 -8.91
C ILE A 31 -12.42 -10.75 -7.56
N MET A 32 -12.04 -11.46 -6.50
CA MET A 32 -12.03 -10.96 -5.11
C MET A 32 -10.81 -10.05 -4.83
N ILE A 33 -10.49 -9.16 -5.77
CA ILE A 33 -9.38 -8.21 -5.63
C ILE A 33 -9.97 -6.83 -5.31
N PRO A 34 -9.60 -6.22 -4.17
CA PRO A 34 -10.09 -4.89 -3.82
C PRO A 34 -9.63 -3.86 -4.86
N GLY A 35 -10.56 -2.98 -5.27
CA GLY A 35 -10.30 -1.95 -6.28
C GLY A 35 -9.08 -1.05 -5.99
N SER A 36 -8.69 -0.89 -4.71
CA SER A 36 -7.48 -0.16 -4.33
C SER A 36 -6.18 -0.77 -4.87
N ILE A 37 -6.10 -2.10 -5.00
CA ILE A 37 -4.91 -2.77 -5.55
C ILE A 37 -4.84 -2.55 -7.06
N ILE A 38 -5.99 -2.61 -7.75
CA ILE A 38 -6.08 -2.32 -9.18
C ILE A 38 -5.76 -0.85 -9.46
N GLY A 39 -6.29 0.07 -8.64
CA GLY A 39 -5.94 1.49 -8.70
C GLY A 39 -4.43 1.72 -8.51
N LEU A 40 -3.79 1.04 -7.55
CA LEU A 40 -2.32 1.12 -7.40
C LEU A 40 -1.60 0.67 -8.67
N LEU A 41 -2.07 -0.40 -9.31
CA LEU A 41 -1.48 -0.93 -10.54
C LEU A 41 -1.64 0.04 -11.72
N ILE A 42 -2.82 0.65 -11.88
CA ILE A 42 -3.08 1.67 -12.91
C ILE A 42 -2.17 2.87 -12.69
N LEU A 43 -2.04 3.35 -11.46
CA LEU A 43 -1.16 4.46 -11.12
C LEU A 43 0.30 4.11 -11.45
N PHE A 44 0.71 2.87 -11.13
CA PHE A 44 2.03 2.36 -11.43
C PHE A 44 2.31 2.36 -12.93
N PHE A 45 1.40 1.85 -13.77
CA PHE A 45 1.55 1.89 -15.22
C PHE A 45 1.61 3.33 -15.74
N LEU A 46 0.76 4.22 -15.24
CA LEU A 46 0.72 5.63 -15.66
C LEU A 46 2.02 6.38 -15.32
N LEU A 47 2.66 6.00 -14.21
CA LEU A 47 4.00 6.46 -13.83
C LEU A 47 5.10 5.80 -14.65
N ALA A 48 5.00 4.49 -14.93
CA ALA A 48 5.98 3.73 -15.70
C ALA A 48 6.05 4.21 -17.15
N PHE A 49 4.92 4.56 -17.75
CA PHE A 49 4.86 5.21 -19.07
C PHE A 49 5.27 6.69 -19.04
N GLN A 50 5.65 7.23 -17.88
CA GLN A 50 6.06 8.62 -17.67
C GLN A 50 5.03 9.66 -18.14
N LEU A 51 3.76 9.26 -18.28
CA LEU A 51 2.64 10.13 -18.66
C LEU A 51 2.39 11.21 -17.60
N ILE A 52 2.75 10.92 -16.34
CA ILE A 52 2.55 11.83 -15.22
C ILE A 52 3.87 12.07 -14.47
N PRO A 53 4.28 13.33 -14.26
CA PRO A 53 5.42 13.67 -13.43
C PRO A 53 5.20 13.25 -11.96
N THR A 54 6.13 12.42 -11.45
CA THR A 54 6.12 11.87 -10.10
C THR A 54 6.03 12.93 -8.99
N CYS A 55 6.54 14.13 -9.24
CA CYS A 55 6.52 15.26 -8.31
C CYS A 55 5.10 15.61 -7.81
N TRP A 56 4.11 15.52 -8.69
CA TRP A 56 2.72 15.90 -8.40
C TRP A 56 2.03 14.92 -7.45
N ILE A 57 2.24 13.63 -7.70
CA ILE A 57 1.68 12.55 -6.89
C ILE A 57 2.42 12.46 -5.55
N LYS A 58 3.75 12.61 -5.56
CA LYS A 58 4.58 12.54 -4.35
C LYS A 58 4.12 13.52 -3.28
N ASN A 59 3.80 14.76 -3.66
CA ASN A 59 3.33 15.77 -2.72
C ASN A 59 2.00 15.36 -2.05
N SER A 60 1.08 14.80 -2.83
CA SER A 60 -0.25 14.38 -2.36
C SER A 60 -0.16 13.11 -1.49
N CYS A 61 0.62 12.11 -1.91
CA CYS A 61 0.91 10.92 -1.11
C CYS A 61 1.56 11.27 0.23
N ASN A 62 2.51 12.23 0.25
CA ASN A 62 3.17 12.64 1.49
C ASN A 62 2.17 13.27 2.49
N LEU A 63 1.18 14.01 1.98
CA LEU A 63 0.10 14.54 2.81
C LEU A 63 -0.77 13.41 3.40
N PHE A 64 -1.14 12.42 2.58
CA PHE A 64 -1.93 11.27 3.03
C PHE A 64 -1.17 10.41 4.06
N MET A 65 0.13 10.17 3.84
CA MET A 65 0.99 9.48 4.79
C MET A 65 1.14 10.26 6.10
N ARG A 66 1.29 11.59 6.03
CA ARG A 66 1.37 12.44 7.23
C ARG A 66 0.10 12.38 8.07
N TYR A 67 -1.07 12.31 7.43
CA TYR A 67 -2.37 12.23 8.10
C TYR A 67 -2.89 10.81 8.26
N MET A 68 -2.05 9.79 8.00
CA MET A 68 -2.43 8.38 8.04
C MET A 68 -3.07 8.02 9.39
N THR A 69 -2.45 8.39 10.52
CA THR A 69 -3.01 8.18 11.87
C THR A 69 -4.41 8.76 11.99
N LEU A 70 -4.61 10.02 11.57
CA LEU A 70 -5.92 10.68 11.62
C LEU A 70 -6.99 9.99 10.76
N LEU A 71 -6.61 9.36 9.64
CA LEU A 71 -7.53 8.57 8.81
C LEU A 71 -7.85 7.20 9.44
N PHE A 72 -6.94 6.63 10.24
CA PHE A 72 -7.16 5.36 10.94
C PHE A 72 -8.07 5.51 12.17
N ILE A 73 -8.08 6.66 12.86
CA ILE A 73 -8.96 6.88 14.02
C ILE A 73 -10.44 6.63 13.66
N PRO A 74 -11.04 7.28 12.64
CA PRO A 74 -12.44 7.07 12.27
C PRO A 74 -12.72 5.63 11.83
N ALA A 75 -11.81 5.03 11.06
CA ALA A 75 -11.93 3.64 10.63
C ALA A 75 -11.94 2.67 11.83
N ALA A 76 -11.08 2.92 12.83
CA ALA A 76 -11.04 2.14 14.06
C ALA A 76 -12.30 2.36 14.93
N MET A 77 -12.82 3.58 14.99
CA MET A 77 -14.06 3.88 15.73
C MET A 77 -15.27 3.17 15.13
N GLY A 78 -15.32 2.97 13.81
CA GLY A 78 -16.38 2.17 13.17
C GLY A 78 -16.39 0.70 13.63
N ILE A 79 -15.23 0.15 13.98
CA ILE A 79 -15.11 -1.21 14.51
C ILE A 79 -15.66 -1.28 15.95
N MET A 80 -15.53 -0.20 16.73
CA MET A 80 -16.02 -0.11 18.11
C MET A 80 -17.55 -0.16 18.23
N ASP A 81 -18.31 0.04 17.15
CA ASP A 81 -19.77 -0.15 17.14
C ASP A 81 -20.16 -1.57 17.60
N ASN A 82 -19.32 -2.57 17.33
CA ASN A 82 -19.50 -3.96 17.76
C ASN A 82 -18.52 -4.35 18.89
N TYR A 83 -18.39 -3.48 19.89
CA TYR A 83 -17.46 -3.65 21.02
C TYR A 83 -17.62 -4.99 21.77
N SER A 84 -18.84 -5.49 21.92
CA SER A 84 -19.14 -6.74 22.63
C SER A 84 -18.52 -7.98 21.97
N LEU A 85 -18.58 -8.06 20.64
CA LEU A 85 -17.99 -9.16 19.86
C LEU A 85 -16.45 -9.14 19.91
N LEU A 86 -15.86 -7.94 19.94
CA LEU A 86 -14.42 -7.73 20.09
C LEU A 86 -13.93 -8.20 21.47
N LEU A 87 -14.64 -7.84 22.54
CA LEU A 87 -14.31 -8.29 23.89
C LEU A 87 -14.51 -9.80 24.09
N GLN A 88 -15.41 -10.44 23.36
CA GLN A 88 -15.57 -11.89 23.45
C GLN A 88 -14.45 -12.64 22.73
N ASN A 89 -13.91 -12.06 21.65
CA ASN A 89 -12.94 -12.71 20.75
C ASN A 89 -11.55 -12.05 20.77
N TRP A 90 -11.22 -11.26 21.79
CA TRP A 90 -9.94 -10.55 21.87
C TRP A 90 -8.73 -11.49 21.86
N ILE A 91 -8.84 -12.67 22.47
CA ILE A 91 -7.79 -13.69 22.52
C ILE A 91 -7.43 -14.19 21.11
N PRO A 92 -8.35 -14.74 20.30
CA PRO A 92 -8.02 -15.17 18.94
C PRO A 92 -7.59 -14.02 18.03
N ILE A 93 -8.08 -12.79 18.24
CA ILE A 93 -7.65 -11.61 17.47
C ILE A 93 -6.16 -11.32 17.71
N ILE A 94 -5.74 -11.20 18.98
CA ILE A 94 -4.33 -10.91 19.31
C ILE A 94 -3.44 -12.06 18.85
N PHE A 95 -3.84 -13.30 19.09
CA PHE A 95 -3.05 -14.46 18.70
C PHE A 95 -2.92 -14.57 17.17
N GLY A 96 -4.00 -14.28 16.43
CA GLY A 96 -3.98 -14.21 14.97
C GLY A 96 -3.11 -13.08 14.43
N CYS A 97 -3.19 -11.88 15.02
CA CYS A 97 -2.36 -10.74 14.61
C CYS A 97 -0.87 -10.99 14.89
N VAL A 98 -0.52 -11.39 16.10
CA VAL A 98 0.88 -11.61 16.51
C VAL A 98 1.43 -12.86 15.83
N GLY A 99 0.71 -13.97 15.90
CA GLY A 99 1.11 -15.24 15.28
C GLY A 99 1.20 -15.11 13.77
N GLY A 100 0.21 -14.50 13.11
CA GLY A 100 0.23 -14.24 11.67
C GLY A 100 1.40 -13.35 11.26
N SER A 101 1.69 -12.27 11.99
CA SER A 101 2.84 -11.41 11.71
C SER A 101 4.16 -12.18 11.83
N PHE A 102 4.33 -12.97 12.89
CA PHE A 102 5.52 -13.81 13.08
C PHE A 102 5.68 -14.83 11.94
N ILE A 103 4.61 -15.53 11.57
CA ILE A 103 4.62 -16.52 10.50
C ILE A 103 4.99 -15.86 9.17
N VAL A 104 4.37 -14.72 8.83
CA VAL A 104 4.69 -13.98 7.61
C VAL A 104 6.17 -13.58 7.60
N LEU A 105 6.68 -13.02 8.70
CA LEU A 105 8.10 -12.64 8.79
C LEU A 105 9.05 -13.83 8.61
N LEU A 106 8.77 -14.98 9.25
CA LEU A 106 9.58 -16.19 9.13
C LEU A 106 9.54 -16.76 7.71
N VAL A 107 8.35 -16.85 7.11
CA VAL A 107 8.18 -17.37 5.75
C VAL A 107 8.85 -16.44 4.74
N THR A 108 8.66 -15.12 4.85
CA THR A 108 9.34 -14.15 3.98
C THR A 108 10.86 -14.21 4.15
N ALA A 109 11.37 -14.35 5.38
CA ALA A 109 12.80 -14.51 5.63
C ALA A 109 13.36 -15.79 4.98
N PHE A 110 12.68 -16.93 5.15
CA PHE A 110 13.09 -18.20 4.57
C PHE A 110 13.05 -18.19 3.04
N LEU A 111 11.98 -17.66 2.43
CA LEU A 111 11.86 -17.51 0.98
C LEU A 111 12.98 -16.62 0.43
N THR A 112 13.32 -15.54 1.13
CA THR A 112 14.42 -14.65 0.75
C THR A 112 15.77 -15.36 0.81
N GLU A 113 16.03 -16.18 1.83
CA GLU A 113 17.27 -16.98 1.93
C GLU A 113 17.37 -18.00 0.79
N GLN A 114 16.27 -18.66 0.42
CA GLN A 114 16.23 -19.59 -0.70
C GLN A 114 16.48 -18.88 -2.04
N CYS A 115 15.82 -17.74 -2.28
CA CYS A 115 16.08 -16.92 -3.47
C CYS A 115 17.54 -16.40 -3.48
N HIS A 116 18.13 -16.07 -2.33
CA HIS A 116 19.52 -15.63 -2.25
C HIS A 116 20.52 -16.75 -2.59
N LYS A 117 20.18 -18.03 -2.33
CA LYS A 117 20.99 -19.19 -2.78
C LYS A 117 20.91 -19.42 -4.30
N VAL A 118 19.81 -19.00 -4.94
CA VAL A 118 19.58 -19.16 -6.40
C VAL A 118 20.16 -18.00 -7.21
N VAL A 119 20.40 -16.85 -6.60
CA VAL A 119 21.16 -15.76 -7.24
C VAL A 119 22.65 -16.09 -7.12
N PRO A 120 23.35 -16.53 -8.19
CA PRO A 120 24.80 -16.67 -8.14
C PRO A 120 25.35 -15.29 -7.76
N LYS A 121 26.20 -15.25 -6.73
CA LYS A 121 26.98 -14.06 -6.37
C LYS A 121 27.53 -13.46 -7.67
N ARG A 122 26.96 -12.34 -8.12
CA ARG A 122 27.65 -11.51 -9.09
C ARG A 122 28.88 -11.05 -8.34
N LYS A 123 30.02 -11.67 -8.62
CA LYS A 123 31.33 -11.19 -8.20
C LYS A 123 31.31 -9.69 -8.46
N GLU A 124 31.38 -8.89 -7.41
CA GLU A 124 31.99 -7.58 -7.49
C GLU A 124 33.47 -7.83 -7.82
N GLU A 125 33.72 -8.03 -9.10
CA GLU A 125 35.04 -8.13 -9.68
C GLU A 125 35.54 -6.70 -9.92
N ASN A 126 36.29 -6.22 -8.94
CA ASN A 126 37.56 -5.51 -9.12
C ASN A 126 37.65 -4.51 -10.29
N HIS A 127 37.48 -3.21 -10.03
CA HIS A 127 38.38 -2.22 -10.63
C HIS A 127 38.63 -1.03 -9.68
N GLN A 128 39.91 -0.94 -9.37
CA GLN A 128 40.70 0.00 -8.59
C GLN A 128 40.63 1.45 -9.14
N PRO A 129 41.27 2.45 -8.48
CA PRO A 129 42.73 2.64 -8.61
C PRO A 129 43.52 2.51 -7.30
#